data_AF-A0A8K0MIZ3-F1
#
_entry.id   AF-A0A8K0MIZ3-F1
#
_cell.length_a   1.000
_cell.length_b   1.000
_cell.length_c   1.000
_cell.angle_alpha   90.00
_cell.angle_beta   90.00
_cell.angle_gamma   90.00
#
_symmetry.space_group_name_H-M   'P 1'
#
loop_
_entity.id
_entity.type
_entity.pdbx_description
1 polymer ?
#
loop_
_entity_poly.entity_id
_entity_poly.type
_entity_poly.pdbx_seq_one_letter_code
_entity_poly.pdbx_strand_id
1 'polypeptide(L)'
;MHENLASKPGVPRPPWNPPSNAFGNAFYGAGSGLIKGGLGAYGEKFFGSSSEYVQSNISKYFSDPQYYFQVNDQYVRNKLKLVFFPFLHRGHWTRITEPVGGRLSYQPPINDINAPDLYIPFMAFATYLVLTGISLGQSGKFSPEAMNWQFVKGMVGWFLQVMLLKVSLLSLGGGEAPLLDTVAYSGYTFTGMCLAVLGRITLNYACHLIILWTCMCMGIFLVKTMKRTLYAEARSYHSSRHHYLLLGIAFAQFPLISWLSNTTGNWFF
;
A
#
# COMPACT_ATOMS: atom_id res chain seq x y z
N MET A 1 8.84 71.62 -19.10
CA MET A 1 8.28 71.36 -17.75
C MET A 1 7.10 70.44 -17.94
N HIS A 2 7.25 69.16 -17.56
CA HIS A 2 6.18 68.18 -17.53
C HIS A 2 5.63 68.12 -16.10
N GLU A 3 4.32 68.28 -15.93
CA GLU A 3 3.64 68.05 -14.66
C GLU A 3 2.71 66.83 -14.75
N ASN A 4 2.73 66.09 -13.64
CA ASN A 4 2.17 64.77 -13.40
C ASN A 4 0.64 64.81 -13.23
N LEU A 5 -0.06 63.78 -13.72
CA LEU A 5 -1.33 63.34 -13.15
C LEU A 5 -1.30 61.82 -12.94
N ALA A 6 -1.47 61.44 -11.68
CA ALA A 6 -1.31 60.10 -11.13
C ALA A 6 -2.40 59.10 -11.58
N SER A 7 -1.97 57.85 -11.79
CA SER A 7 -2.79 56.67 -12.06
C SER A 7 -3.43 56.10 -10.78
N LYS A 8 -4.75 55.86 -10.80
CA LYS A 8 -5.46 55.03 -9.79
C LYS A 8 -5.33 53.54 -10.14
N PRO A 9 -5.02 52.63 -9.19
CA PRO A 9 -4.98 51.19 -9.46
C PRO A 9 -6.36 50.52 -9.35
N GLY A 10 -6.58 49.53 -10.21
CA GLY A 10 -7.81 48.74 -10.32
C GLY A 10 -8.01 47.71 -9.20
N VAL A 11 -9.27 47.33 -9.03
CA VAL A 11 -9.78 46.37 -8.02
C VAL A 11 -9.48 44.93 -8.46
N PRO A 12 -9.01 44.01 -7.59
CA PRO A 12 -8.83 42.60 -7.94
C PRO A 12 -10.15 41.82 -7.92
N ARG A 13 -10.37 40.94 -8.92
CA ARG A 13 -11.47 39.95 -8.93
C ARG A 13 -11.18 38.81 -7.94
N PRO A 14 -12.20 38.21 -7.29
CA PRO A 14 -12.01 37.07 -6.40
C PRO A 14 -11.69 35.77 -7.18
N PRO A 15 -10.91 34.85 -6.58
CA PRO A 15 -10.57 33.58 -7.21
C PRO A 15 -11.75 32.59 -7.19
N TRP A 16 -11.80 31.76 -8.23
CA TRP A 16 -12.77 30.67 -8.43
C TRP A 16 -12.41 29.48 -7.53
N ASN A 17 -13.33 29.04 -6.67
CA ASN A 17 -13.17 27.81 -5.87
C ASN A 17 -13.77 26.61 -6.64
N PRO A 18 -13.04 25.49 -6.82
CA PRO A 18 -13.63 24.24 -7.28
C PRO A 18 -14.52 23.60 -6.17
N PRO A 19 -15.50 22.75 -6.53
CA PRO A 19 -16.47 22.23 -5.57
C PRO A 19 -15.81 21.28 -4.57
N SER A 20 -16.12 21.46 -3.28
CA SER A 20 -15.71 20.59 -2.20
C SER A 20 -16.49 19.26 -2.25
N ASN A 21 -15.78 18.13 -2.26
CA ASN A 21 -16.38 16.80 -2.15
C ASN A 21 -16.98 16.62 -0.74
N ALA A 22 -18.31 16.68 -0.65
CA ALA A 22 -19.08 16.61 0.59
C ALA A 22 -19.00 15.25 1.34
N PHE A 23 -18.37 14.23 0.76
CA PHE A 23 -18.29 12.89 1.36
C PHE A 23 -17.16 12.75 2.42
N GLY A 24 -16.16 13.65 2.43
CA GLY A 24 -15.01 13.57 3.34
C GLY A 24 -15.26 14.05 4.77
N ASN A 25 -16.26 14.91 4.97
CA ASN A 25 -16.50 15.57 6.27
C ASN A 25 -17.38 14.75 7.24
N ALA A 26 -18.03 13.69 6.78
CA ALA A 26 -18.93 12.90 7.64
C ALA A 26 -18.18 12.06 8.69
N PHE A 27 -16.93 11.66 8.42
CA PHE A 27 -16.17 10.79 9.31
C PHE A 27 -15.39 11.55 10.41
N TYR A 28 -15.08 12.83 10.19
CA TYR A 28 -14.38 13.67 11.17
C TYR A 28 -15.30 14.29 12.23
N GLY A 29 -16.60 14.45 11.95
CA GLY A 29 -17.55 15.12 12.85
C GLY A 29 -18.10 14.26 13.98
N ALA A 30 -18.07 12.93 13.85
CA ALA A 30 -18.77 12.03 14.78
C ALA A 30 -17.97 11.66 16.04
N GLY A 31 -16.64 11.84 16.04
CA GLY A 31 -15.78 11.45 17.18
C GLY A 31 -15.42 12.58 18.15
N SER A 32 -15.57 13.85 17.75
CA SER A 32 -15.03 15.01 18.49
C SER A 32 -16.01 15.67 19.46
N GLY A 33 -17.29 15.27 19.45
CA GLY A 33 -18.34 15.92 20.23
C GLY A 33 -18.42 15.53 21.71
N LEU A 34 -17.90 14.35 22.09
CA LEU A 34 -18.20 13.77 23.40
C LEU A 34 -17.21 14.15 24.52
N ILE A 35 -16.08 14.80 24.21
CA ILE A 35 -14.99 15.08 25.19
C ILE A 35 -14.89 16.57 25.56
N LYS A 36 -15.61 17.47 24.88
CA LYS A 36 -15.47 18.93 25.06
C LYS A 36 -16.22 19.55 26.24
N GLY A 37 -16.93 18.76 27.06
CA GLY A 37 -17.89 19.31 28.03
C GLY A 37 -17.36 19.78 29.39
N GLY A 38 -16.12 19.46 29.81
CA GLY A 38 -15.79 19.50 31.25
C GLY A 38 -14.49 20.15 31.74
N LEU A 39 -13.49 20.45 30.91
CA LEU A 39 -12.17 20.91 31.40
C LEU A 39 -11.61 22.08 30.57
N GLY A 40 -12.13 23.29 30.81
CA GLY A 40 -11.99 24.44 29.90
C GLY A 40 -10.89 25.47 30.17
N ALA A 41 -9.92 25.27 31.06
CA ALA A 41 -8.93 26.34 31.31
C ALA A 41 -7.47 25.92 31.58
N TYR A 42 -7.23 24.71 32.11
CA TYR A 42 -5.86 24.21 32.36
C TYR A 42 -5.47 23.03 31.45
N GLY A 43 -6.40 22.49 30.66
CA GLY A 43 -6.16 21.39 29.72
C GLY A 43 -5.45 21.80 28.44
N GLU A 44 -5.62 23.04 27.95
CA GLU A 44 -5.12 23.49 26.65
C GLU A 44 -3.58 23.45 26.51
N LYS A 45 -2.83 23.76 27.58
CA LYS A 45 -1.35 23.76 27.51
C LYS A 45 -0.70 22.38 27.62
N PHE A 46 -1.36 21.42 28.28
CA PHE A 46 -0.89 20.04 28.36
C PHE A 46 -1.39 19.20 27.17
N PHE A 47 -2.64 19.37 26.73
CA PHE A 47 -3.15 18.71 25.52
C PHE A 47 -2.60 19.32 24.23
N GLY A 48 -2.28 20.61 24.16
CA GLY A 48 -1.69 21.22 22.96
C GLY A 48 -0.32 20.62 22.63
N SER A 49 0.58 20.58 23.61
CA SER A 49 1.94 20.05 23.45
C SER A 49 1.96 18.51 23.28
N SER A 50 1.09 17.79 24.01
CA SER A 50 0.96 16.34 23.83
C SER A 50 0.23 15.96 22.53
N SER A 51 -0.78 16.70 22.08
CA SER A 51 -1.44 16.42 20.79
C SER A 51 -0.54 16.73 19.62
N GLU A 52 0.25 17.81 19.63
CA GLU A 52 1.22 18.09 18.57
C GLU A 52 2.33 17.04 18.53
N TYR A 53 2.82 16.57 19.69
CA TYR A 53 3.83 15.51 19.77
C TYR A 53 3.28 14.12 19.42
N VAL A 54 2.09 13.78 19.89
CA VAL A 54 1.38 12.54 19.54
C VAL A 54 0.99 12.57 18.07
N GLN A 55 0.52 13.69 17.54
CA GLN A 55 0.15 13.83 16.14
C GLN A 55 1.38 13.85 15.24
N SER A 56 2.52 14.43 15.66
CA SER A 56 3.77 14.35 14.89
C SER A 56 4.36 12.94 14.88
N ASN A 57 4.25 12.18 15.98
CA ASN A 57 4.73 10.80 16.04
C ASN A 57 3.76 9.83 15.34
N ILE A 58 2.45 9.97 15.56
CA ILE A 58 1.41 9.16 14.90
C ILE A 58 1.41 9.43 13.40
N SER A 59 1.49 10.68 12.93
CA SER A 59 1.56 10.98 11.48
C SER A 59 2.82 10.45 10.81
N LYS A 60 3.92 10.30 11.57
CA LYS A 60 5.15 9.66 11.07
C LYS A 60 4.95 8.17 10.79
N TYR A 61 4.12 7.48 11.57
CA TYR A 61 3.88 6.03 11.43
C TYR A 61 2.60 5.69 10.64
N PHE A 62 1.58 6.54 10.73
CA PHE A 62 0.27 6.41 10.09
C PHE A 62 0.05 7.61 9.17
N SER A 63 0.40 7.41 7.90
CA SER A 63 -0.03 8.26 6.80
C SER A 63 -1.56 8.36 6.77
N ASP A 64 -2.11 9.48 6.28
CA ASP A 64 -3.55 9.63 6.08
C ASP A 64 -4.09 8.47 5.22
N PRO A 65 -4.98 7.61 5.74
CA PRO A 65 -5.46 6.45 5.00
C PRO A 65 -6.13 6.86 3.68
N GLN A 66 -6.71 8.06 3.59
CA GLN A 66 -7.34 8.56 2.35
C GLN A 66 -6.35 8.60 1.19
N TYR A 67 -5.06 8.84 1.43
CA TYR A 67 -4.01 8.82 0.41
C TYR A 67 -3.99 7.50 -0.37
N TYR A 68 -4.09 6.37 0.31
CA TYR A 68 -3.95 5.02 -0.29
C TYR A 68 -5.17 4.55 -1.08
N PHE A 69 -6.29 5.26 -0.96
CA PHE A 69 -7.55 4.93 -1.64
C PHE A 69 -7.90 5.94 -2.75
N GLN A 70 -7.02 6.90 -3.04
CA GLN A 70 -7.14 7.79 -4.21
C GLN A 70 -6.72 7.06 -5.49
N VAL A 71 -7.59 6.18 -5.97
CA VAL A 71 -7.40 5.36 -7.17
C VAL A 71 -8.51 5.61 -8.20
N ASN A 72 -8.22 5.36 -9.48
CA ASN A 72 -9.21 5.32 -10.55
C ASN A 72 -9.07 4.04 -11.39
N ASP A 73 -10.03 3.76 -12.27
CA ASP A 73 -10.05 2.52 -13.07
C ASP A 73 -8.83 2.37 -14.00
N GLN A 74 -8.29 3.49 -14.47
CA GLN A 74 -7.10 3.50 -15.31
C GLN A 74 -5.86 3.10 -14.51
N TYR A 75 -5.70 3.66 -13.31
CA TYR A 75 -4.65 3.31 -12.37
C TYR A 75 -4.72 1.82 -12.03
N VAL A 76 -5.88 1.31 -11.62
CA VAL A 76 -6.03 -0.11 -11.22
C VAL A 76 -5.61 -1.04 -12.35
N ARG A 77 -6.09 -0.81 -13.57
CA ARG A 77 -5.71 -1.61 -14.75
C ARG A 77 -4.21 -1.55 -15.03
N ASN A 78 -3.60 -0.37 -14.94
CA ASN A 78 -2.18 -0.20 -15.18
C ASN A 78 -1.32 -0.82 -14.06
N LYS A 79 -1.77 -0.72 -12.82
CA LYS A 79 -1.09 -1.28 -11.66
C LYS A 79 -1.14 -2.80 -11.69
N LEU A 80 -2.28 -3.39 -12.04
CA LEU A 80 -2.39 -4.85 -12.25
C LEU A 80 -1.47 -5.32 -13.38
N LYS A 81 -1.40 -4.61 -14.52
CA LYS A 81 -0.43 -4.92 -15.58
C LYS A 81 1.00 -4.89 -15.06
N LEU A 82 1.34 -3.88 -14.26
CA LEU A 82 2.67 -3.73 -13.67
C LEU A 82 3.00 -4.86 -12.66
N VAL A 83 2.03 -5.32 -11.87
CA VAL A 83 2.23 -6.41 -10.91
C VAL A 83 2.31 -7.77 -11.61
N PHE A 84 1.49 -8.03 -12.63
CA PHE A 84 1.51 -9.30 -13.38
C PHE A 84 2.63 -9.37 -14.42
N PHE A 85 3.15 -8.23 -14.88
CA PHE A 85 4.18 -8.15 -15.91
C PHE A 85 5.22 -7.08 -15.56
N PRO A 86 5.92 -7.20 -14.41
CA PRO A 86 6.83 -6.15 -13.95
C PRO A 86 8.04 -5.94 -14.88
N PHE A 87 8.43 -6.97 -15.63
CA PHE A 87 9.50 -6.87 -16.62
C PHE A 87 9.11 -6.08 -17.88
N LEU A 88 7.81 -5.87 -18.14
CA LEU A 88 7.33 -5.02 -19.24
C LEU A 88 7.28 -3.54 -18.84
N HIS A 89 7.42 -3.20 -17.55
CA HIS A 89 7.41 -1.81 -17.12
C HIS A 89 8.68 -1.08 -17.60
N ARG A 90 8.53 -0.30 -18.67
CA ARG A 90 9.59 0.54 -19.26
C ARG A 90 9.78 1.87 -18.52
N GLY A 91 8.86 2.22 -17.60
CA GLY A 91 8.92 3.47 -16.84
C GLY A 91 9.94 3.45 -15.70
N HIS A 92 10.05 4.59 -15.03
CA HIS A 92 10.78 4.67 -13.77
C HIS A 92 9.99 3.97 -12.65
N TRP A 93 10.72 3.46 -11.65
CA TRP A 93 10.19 2.78 -10.45
C TRP A 93 10.24 3.68 -9.21
N THR A 94 10.49 4.97 -9.41
CA THR A 94 10.62 5.97 -8.35
C THR A 94 9.29 6.65 -8.13
N ARG A 95 8.94 6.88 -6.86
CA ARG A 95 7.75 7.67 -6.53
C ARG A 95 7.97 9.13 -6.91
N ILE A 96 6.91 9.78 -7.39
CA ILE A 96 6.93 11.21 -7.73
C ILE A 96 6.73 12.02 -6.45
N THR A 97 7.62 12.98 -6.22
CA THR A 97 7.51 13.92 -5.10
C THR A 97 7.22 15.33 -5.63
N GLU A 98 6.32 16.03 -4.95
CA GLU A 98 6.01 17.43 -5.21
C GLU A 98 6.36 18.28 -4.00
N PRO A 99 6.95 19.47 -4.21
CA PRO A 99 7.18 20.42 -3.13
C PRO A 99 5.85 21.09 -2.73
N VAL A 100 5.30 20.68 -1.59
CA VAL A 100 4.10 21.28 -1.00
C VAL A 100 4.52 22.01 0.27
N GLY A 101 4.40 23.34 0.28
CA GLY A 101 4.69 24.16 1.46
C GLY A 101 6.12 24.04 2.00
N GLY A 102 7.12 23.86 1.12
CA GLY A 102 8.52 23.70 1.50
C GLY A 102 8.93 22.30 1.97
N ARG A 103 8.01 21.31 1.92
CA ARG A 103 8.28 19.90 2.17
C ARG A 103 8.04 19.08 0.90
N LEU A 104 8.85 18.04 0.68
CA LEU A 104 8.60 17.06 -0.38
C LEU A 104 7.48 16.12 0.07
N SER A 105 6.37 16.08 -0.66
CA SER A 105 5.25 15.17 -0.43
C SER A 105 5.13 14.20 -1.60
N TYR A 106 4.74 12.95 -1.33
CA TYR A 106 4.52 11.97 -2.39
C TYR A 106 3.17 12.21 -3.08
N GLN A 107 3.13 12.07 -4.40
CA GLN A 107 1.88 12.10 -5.15
C GLN A 107 0.99 10.88 -4.82
N PRO A 108 -0.35 11.03 -4.85
CA PRO A 108 -1.28 9.93 -4.62
C PRO A 108 -1.31 8.92 -5.79
N PRO A 109 -1.82 7.69 -5.58
CA PRO A 109 -1.85 6.64 -6.59
C PRO A 109 -2.46 7.05 -7.93
N ILE A 110 -3.52 7.86 -7.92
CA ILE A 110 -4.15 8.39 -9.14
C ILE A 110 -3.17 9.11 -10.09
N ASN A 111 -2.12 9.75 -9.55
CA ASN A 111 -1.14 10.52 -10.30
C ASN A 111 0.22 9.82 -10.44
N ASP A 112 0.51 8.81 -9.61
CA ASP A 112 1.78 8.08 -9.62
C ASP A 112 1.56 6.55 -9.59
N ILE A 113 1.89 5.88 -10.69
CA ILE A 113 1.78 4.42 -10.82
C ILE A 113 2.68 3.66 -9.83
N ASN A 114 3.76 4.27 -9.35
CA ASN A 114 4.69 3.66 -8.40
C ASN A 114 4.24 3.87 -6.95
N ALA A 115 3.30 4.78 -6.68
CA ALA A 115 2.80 5.00 -5.33
C ALA A 115 2.06 3.74 -4.81
N PRO A 116 2.22 3.40 -3.52
CA PRO A 116 1.50 2.29 -2.91
C PRO A 116 0.03 2.65 -2.71
N ASP A 117 -0.87 1.71 -3.00
CA ASP A 117 -2.29 1.79 -2.69
C ASP A 117 -2.73 0.61 -1.81
N LEU A 118 -3.79 0.80 -1.04
CA LEU A 118 -4.41 -0.25 -0.23
C LEU A 118 -5.66 -0.83 -0.91
N TYR A 119 -6.21 -0.12 -1.91
CA TYR A 119 -7.38 -0.57 -2.64
C TYR A 119 -7.18 -1.93 -3.30
N ILE A 120 -6.13 -2.10 -4.11
CA ILE A 120 -5.86 -3.35 -4.83
C ILE A 120 -5.57 -4.49 -3.86
N PRO A 121 -4.69 -4.35 -2.83
CA PRO A 121 -4.52 -5.36 -1.80
C PRO A 121 -5.81 -5.85 -1.15
N PHE A 122 -6.68 -4.95 -0.69
CA PHE A 122 -7.94 -5.34 -0.03
C PHE A 122 -8.89 -6.03 -1.00
N MET A 123 -9.05 -5.49 -2.22
CA MET A 123 -9.90 -6.10 -3.24
C MET A 123 -9.39 -7.47 -3.67
N ALA A 124 -8.07 -7.61 -3.82
CA ALA A 124 -7.43 -8.89 -4.16
C ALA A 124 -7.56 -9.91 -3.02
N PHE A 125 -7.45 -9.48 -1.76
CA PHE A 125 -7.67 -10.36 -0.62
C PHE A 125 -9.10 -10.89 -0.57
N ALA A 126 -10.10 -10.01 -0.74
CA ALA A 126 -11.51 -10.43 -0.82
C ALA A 126 -11.74 -11.39 -1.99
N THR A 127 -11.16 -11.11 -3.16
CA THR A 127 -11.26 -11.96 -4.35
C THR A 127 -10.61 -13.33 -4.11
N TYR A 128 -9.45 -13.36 -3.44
CA TYR A 128 -8.78 -14.59 -3.05
C TYR A 128 -9.68 -15.48 -2.17
N LEU A 129 -10.38 -14.91 -1.18
CA LEU A 129 -11.32 -15.66 -0.33
C LEU A 129 -12.50 -16.22 -1.14
N VAL A 130 -13.04 -15.44 -2.08
CA VAL A 130 -14.10 -15.93 -2.97
C VAL A 130 -13.60 -17.09 -3.83
N LEU A 131 -12.41 -16.98 -4.43
CA LEU A 131 -11.84 -18.03 -5.27
C LEU A 131 -11.51 -19.30 -4.47
N THR A 132 -10.96 -19.18 -3.26
CA THR A 132 -10.71 -20.35 -2.40
C THR A 132 -12.02 -20.99 -1.96
N GLY A 133 -13.07 -20.21 -1.70
CA GLY A 133 -14.44 -20.70 -1.48
C GLY A 133 -14.99 -21.52 -2.63
N ILE A 134 -14.86 -21.01 -3.87
CA ILE A 134 -15.26 -21.74 -5.08
C ILE A 134 -14.47 -23.05 -5.21
N SER A 135 -13.15 -23.01 -5.00
CA SER A 135 -12.29 -24.20 -5.04
C SER A 135 -12.70 -25.25 -4.00
N LEU A 136 -13.01 -24.83 -2.78
CA LEU A 136 -13.51 -25.73 -1.71
C LEU A 136 -14.89 -26.30 -2.04
N GLY A 137 -15.77 -25.49 -2.63
CA GLY A 137 -17.10 -25.90 -3.10
C GLY A 137 -17.04 -26.99 -4.16
N GLN A 138 -16.18 -26.83 -5.16
CA GLN A 138 -15.94 -27.86 -6.19
C GLN A 138 -15.39 -29.16 -5.62
N SER A 139 -14.61 -29.06 -4.54
CA SER A 139 -14.04 -30.23 -3.84
C SER A 139 -15.02 -30.90 -2.87
N GLY A 140 -16.25 -30.38 -2.71
CA GLY A 140 -17.22 -30.86 -1.73
C GLY A 140 -16.81 -30.63 -0.27
N LYS A 141 -15.82 -29.76 -0.02
CA LYS A 141 -15.23 -29.49 1.31
C LYS A 141 -15.56 -28.09 1.83
N PHE A 142 -16.55 -27.43 1.22
CA PHE A 142 -16.96 -26.11 1.66
C PHE A 142 -17.65 -26.20 3.03
N SER A 143 -17.06 -25.54 4.02
CA SER A 143 -17.67 -25.28 5.31
C SER A 143 -17.30 -23.87 5.77
N PRO A 144 -18.13 -23.22 6.61
CA PRO A 144 -17.78 -21.93 7.20
C PRO A 144 -16.44 -21.96 7.95
N GLU A 145 -16.14 -23.10 8.59
CA GLU A 145 -14.88 -23.32 9.28
C GLU A 145 -13.69 -23.41 8.32
N ALA A 146 -13.81 -24.12 7.20
CA ALA A 146 -12.77 -24.18 6.17
C ALA A 146 -12.52 -22.80 5.53
N MET A 147 -13.58 -22.00 5.32
CA MET A 147 -13.44 -20.62 4.85
C MET A 147 -12.71 -19.74 5.88
N ASN A 148 -13.08 -19.86 7.16
CA ASN A 148 -12.40 -19.15 8.23
C ASN A 148 -10.91 -19.52 8.31
N TRP A 149 -10.57 -20.79 8.08
CA TRP A 149 -9.18 -21.23 7.98
C TRP A 149 -8.43 -20.55 6.84
N GLN A 150 -9.03 -20.39 5.65
CA GLN A 150 -8.41 -19.66 4.55
C GLN A 150 -8.23 -18.17 4.87
N PHE A 151 -9.20 -17.55 5.55
CA PHE A 151 -9.11 -16.16 6.01
C PHE A 151 -7.92 -15.98 6.97
N VAL A 152 -7.86 -16.77 8.04
CA VAL A 152 -6.78 -16.70 9.03
C VAL A 152 -5.43 -16.99 8.40
N LYS A 153 -5.35 -18.02 7.55
CA LYS A 153 -4.14 -18.37 6.80
C LYS A 153 -3.66 -17.20 5.93
N GLY A 154 -4.56 -16.55 5.21
CA GLY A 154 -4.26 -15.37 4.42
C GLY A 154 -3.79 -14.18 5.26
N MET A 155 -4.46 -13.90 6.38
CA MET A 155 -4.07 -12.83 7.31
C MET A 155 -2.68 -13.06 7.93
N VAL A 156 -2.40 -14.29 8.37
CA VAL A 156 -1.08 -14.68 8.89
C VAL A 156 -0.02 -14.56 7.79
N GLY A 157 -0.31 -15.03 6.58
CA GLY A 157 0.59 -14.90 5.43
C GLY A 157 0.91 -13.44 5.09
N TRP A 158 -0.10 -12.56 5.11
CA TRP A 158 0.10 -11.13 4.87
C TRP A 158 0.93 -10.50 5.99
N PHE A 159 0.63 -10.82 7.24
CA PHE A 159 1.40 -10.34 8.40
C PHE A 159 2.88 -10.78 8.31
N LEU A 160 3.15 -12.06 8.02
CA LEU A 160 4.51 -12.57 7.85
C LEU A 160 5.24 -11.84 6.72
N GLN A 161 4.56 -11.55 5.61
CA GLN A 161 5.13 -10.79 4.51
C GLN A 161 5.44 -9.33 4.92
N VAL A 162 4.57 -8.68 5.70
CA VAL A 162 4.86 -7.34 6.25
C VAL A 162 6.09 -7.38 7.16
N MET A 163 6.18 -8.36 8.05
CA MET A 163 7.33 -8.53 8.94
C MET A 163 8.62 -8.78 8.16
N LEU A 164 8.58 -9.64 7.13
CA LEU A 164 9.72 -9.87 6.24
C LEU A 164 10.22 -8.57 5.60
N LEU A 165 9.31 -7.76 5.05
CA LEU A 165 9.67 -6.48 4.44
C LEU A 165 10.20 -5.47 5.48
N LYS A 166 9.56 -5.35 6.65
CA LYS A 166 9.99 -4.45 7.73
C LYS A 166 11.38 -4.83 8.25
N VAL A 167 11.62 -6.10 8.58
CA VAL A 167 12.92 -6.59 9.05
C VAL A 167 14.00 -6.37 7.98
N SER A 168 13.66 -6.58 6.71
CA SER A 168 14.59 -6.31 5.61
C SER A 168 14.95 -4.83 5.52
N LEU A 169 13.98 -3.92 5.57
CA LEU A 169 14.23 -2.46 5.54
C LEU A 169 15.09 -2.01 6.73
N LEU A 170 14.78 -2.50 7.93
CA LEU A 170 15.54 -2.21 9.16
C LEU A 170 16.98 -2.73 9.07
N SER A 171 17.18 -3.96 8.58
CA SER A 171 18.51 -4.56 8.43
C SER A 171 19.40 -3.82 7.43
N LEU A 172 18.79 -3.09 6.49
CA LEU A 172 19.47 -2.35 5.43
C LEU A 172 19.81 -0.92 5.83
N GLY A 173 19.48 -0.50 7.06
CA GLY A 173 19.67 0.88 7.53
C GLY A 173 18.84 1.90 6.74
N GLY A 174 17.77 1.44 6.07
CA GLY A 174 16.79 2.31 5.45
C GLY A 174 16.05 3.13 6.51
N GLY A 175 15.46 4.25 6.10
CA GLY A 175 14.60 5.04 6.97
C GLY A 175 13.37 4.23 7.41
N GLU A 176 12.65 4.77 8.38
CA GLU A 176 11.37 4.20 8.79
C GLU A 176 10.31 4.46 7.71
N ALA A 177 10.27 3.60 6.69
CA ALA A 177 9.21 3.65 5.69
C ALA A 177 7.83 3.54 6.39
N PRO A 178 6.82 4.34 5.98
CA PRO A 178 5.50 4.30 6.59
C PRO A 178 4.94 2.88 6.68
N LEU A 179 4.28 2.54 7.78
CA LEU A 179 3.74 1.19 7.99
C LEU A 179 2.75 0.82 6.88
N LEU A 180 1.88 1.76 6.51
CA LEU A 180 0.87 1.57 5.47
C LEU A 180 1.49 1.32 4.08
N ASP A 181 2.64 1.94 3.76
CA ASP A 181 3.38 1.64 2.52
C ASP A 181 3.83 0.18 2.50
N THR A 182 4.35 -0.32 3.64
CA THR A 182 4.83 -1.70 3.74
C THR A 182 3.67 -2.70 3.64
N VAL A 183 2.54 -2.39 4.27
CA VAL A 183 1.29 -3.19 4.20
C VAL A 183 0.73 -3.23 2.79
N ALA A 184 0.74 -2.09 2.08
CA ALA A 184 0.35 -2.03 0.68
C ALA A 184 1.25 -2.88 -0.21
N TYR A 185 2.57 -2.72 -0.11
CA TYR A 185 3.52 -3.48 -0.94
C TYR A 185 3.46 -4.99 -0.70
N SER A 186 3.31 -5.44 0.55
CA SER A 186 3.14 -6.87 0.86
C SER A 186 1.81 -7.41 0.36
N GLY A 187 0.75 -6.58 0.35
CA GLY A 187 -0.60 -7.00 0.00
C GLY A 187 -0.80 -7.28 -1.50
N TYR A 188 0.03 -6.72 -2.39
CA TYR A 188 -0.07 -7.04 -3.82
C TYR A 188 0.17 -8.52 -4.12
N THR A 189 0.79 -9.29 -3.22
CA THR A 189 0.94 -10.74 -3.36
C THR A 189 -0.41 -11.44 -3.59
N PHE A 190 -1.52 -10.90 -3.04
CA PHE A 190 -2.86 -11.45 -3.27
C PHE A 190 -3.34 -11.39 -4.72
N THR A 191 -2.83 -10.45 -5.52
CA THR A 191 -3.16 -10.41 -6.97
C THR A 191 -2.61 -11.64 -7.69
N GLY A 192 -1.37 -12.02 -7.38
CA GLY A 192 -0.75 -13.26 -7.86
C GLY A 192 -1.46 -14.50 -7.31
N MET A 193 -1.84 -14.50 -6.03
CA MET A 193 -2.58 -15.60 -5.43
C MET A 193 -3.94 -15.84 -6.10
N CYS A 194 -4.68 -14.78 -6.46
CA CYS A 194 -5.93 -14.92 -7.21
C CYS A 194 -5.71 -15.70 -8.51
N LEU A 195 -4.67 -15.34 -9.27
CA LEU A 195 -4.34 -16.04 -10.50
C LEU A 195 -3.88 -17.49 -10.25
N ALA A 196 -3.12 -17.72 -9.18
CA ALA A 196 -2.69 -19.07 -8.79
C ALA A 196 -3.86 -19.98 -8.41
N VAL A 197 -4.81 -19.50 -7.60
CA VAL A 197 -6.01 -20.26 -7.21
C VAL A 197 -6.93 -20.47 -8.41
N LEU A 198 -7.13 -19.44 -9.25
CA LEU A 198 -7.89 -19.58 -10.49
C LEU A 198 -7.26 -20.63 -11.41
N GLY A 199 -5.93 -20.62 -11.52
CA GLY A 199 -5.16 -21.62 -12.24
C GLY A 199 -5.40 -23.04 -11.72
N ARG A 200 -5.47 -23.24 -10.40
CA ARG A 200 -5.79 -24.54 -9.80
C ARG A 200 -7.22 -25.01 -10.07
N ILE A 201 -8.18 -24.08 -10.12
CA ILE A 201 -9.59 -24.39 -10.42
C ILE A 201 -9.75 -24.84 -11.88
N THR A 202 -9.05 -24.17 -12.80
CA THR A 202 -9.25 -24.30 -14.24
C THR A 202 -8.29 -25.29 -14.90
N LEU A 203 -7.08 -25.44 -14.36
CA LEU A 203 -6.00 -26.20 -14.95
C LEU A 203 -5.43 -27.18 -13.92
N ASN A 204 -5.24 -28.43 -14.33
CA ASN A 204 -4.67 -29.48 -13.48
C ASN A 204 -3.17 -29.19 -13.17
N TYR A 205 -2.25 -29.83 -13.90
CA TYR A 205 -0.82 -29.71 -13.62
C TYR A 205 -0.22 -28.35 -14.03
N ALA A 206 -0.84 -27.62 -14.97
CA ALA A 206 -0.36 -26.32 -15.42
C ALA A 206 -0.48 -25.21 -14.35
N CYS A 207 -1.23 -25.44 -13.27
CA CYS A 207 -1.31 -24.50 -12.15
C CYS A 207 0.07 -24.24 -11.51
N HIS A 208 0.98 -25.22 -11.51
CA HIS A 208 2.34 -25.05 -10.99
C HIS A 208 3.16 -24.03 -11.79
N LEU A 209 2.95 -23.96 -13.10
CA LEU A 209 3.59 -22.95 -13.96
C LEU A 209 3.06 -21.54 -13.65
N ILE A 210 1.76 -21.42 -13.37
CA ILE A 210 1.14 -20.15 -12.96
C ILE A 210 1.64 -19.72 -11.58
N ILE A 211 1.78 -20.65 -10.64
CA ILE A 211 2.39 -20.37 -9.33
C ILE A 211 3.83 -19.88 -9.51
N LEU A 212 4.65 -20.58 -10.31
CA LEU A 212 6.02 -20.16 -10.58
C LEU A 212 6.07 -18.76 -11.21
N TRP A 213 5.19 -18.49 -12.19
CA TRP A 213 5.06 -17.19 -12.85
C TRP A 213 4.71 -16.07 -11.88
N THR A 214 3.67 -16.26 -11.06
CA THR A 214 3.21 -15.26 -10.09
C THR A 214 4.25 -15.02 -9.00
N CYS A 215 4.98 -16.05 -8.57
CA CYS A 215 6.13 -15.93 -7.67
C CYS A 215 7.25 -15.08 -8.28
N MET A 216 7.64 -15.35 -9.53
CA MET A 216 8.67 -14.56 -10.20
C MET A 216 8.23 -13.10 -10.37
N CYS A 217 6.99 -12.86 -10.79
CA CYS A 217 6.47 -11.50 -10.96
C CYS A 217 6.44 -10.74 -9.63
N MET A 218 5.91 -11.35 -8.56
CA MET A 218 5.87 -10.70 -7.26
C MET A 218 7.29 -10.44 -6.71
N GLY A 219 8.21 -11.40 -6.87
CA GLY A 219 9.60 -11.24 -6.47
C GLY A 219 10.28 -10.06 -7.19
N ILE A 220 10.14 -9.96 -8.52
CA ILE A 220 10.69 -8.85 -9.31
C ILE A 220 10.05 -7.52 -8.90
N PHE A 221 8.72 -7.48 -8.73
CA PHE A 221 7.99 -6.29 -8.31
C PHE A 221 8.50 -5.78 -6.96
N LEU A 222 8.58 -6.64 -5.94
CA LEU A 222 9.09 -6.27 -4.62
C LEU A 222 10.54 -5.83 -4.66
N VAL A 223 11.41 -6.55 -5.39
CA VAL A 223 12.81 -6.15 -5.51
C VAL A 223 12.93 -4.77 -6.14
N LYS A 224 12.18 -4.48 -7.20
CA LYS A 224 12.22 -3.19 -7.90
C LYS A 224 11.70 -2.04 -7.03
N THR A 225 10.60 -2.24 -6.31
CA THR A 225 10.01 -1.22 -5.42
C THR A 225 10.87 -0.99 -4.17
N MET A 226 11.34 -2.06 -3.53
CA MET A 226 12.19 -1.99 -2.33
C MET A 226 13.56 -1.41 -2.63
N LYS A 227 14.21 -1.83 -3.72
CA LYS A 227 15.51 -1.27 -4.15
C LYS A 227 15.46 0.25 -4.21
N ARG A 228 14.39 0.84 -4.74
CA ARG A 228 14.25 2.29 -4.84
C ARG A 228 13.84 2.97 -3.54
N THR A 229 12.96 2.37 -2.75
CA THR A 229 12.60 2.87 -1.41
C THR A 229 13.87 2.96 -0.53
N LEU A 230 14.73 1.94 -0.61
CA LEU A 230 16.01 1.89 0.08
C LEU A 230 17.01 2.94 -0.41
N TYR A 231 17.20 3.10 -1.73
CA TYR A 231 18.15 4.09 -2.27
C TYR A 231 17.71 5.54 -2.07
N ALA A 232 16.41 5.80 -1.86
CA ALA A 232 15.94 7.13 -1.52
C ALA A 232 16.36 7.56 -0.11
N GLU A 233 16.54 6.61 0.82
CA GLU A 233 16.81 6.88 2.24
C GLU A 233 18.26 6.58 2.68
N ALA A 234 18.90 5.54 2.12
CA ALA A 234 20.23 5.12 2.52
C ALA A 234 21.33 5.98 1.85
N ARG A 235 21.85 6.97 2.58
CA ARG A 235 23.04 7.76 2.20
C ARG A 235 24.38 7.01 2.38
N SER A 236 24.38 5.77 2.84
CA SER A 236 25.60 5.01 3.17
C SER A 236 25.62 3.61 2.52
N TYR A 237 26.69 3.34 1.78
CA TYR A 237 26.77 2.30 0.76
C TYR A 237 27.45 1.02 1.30
N HIS A 238 26.69 -0.04 1.56
CA HIS A 238 27.24 -1.40 1.72
C HIS A 238 26.61 -2.39 0.73
N SER A 239 26.85 -2.10 -0.55
CA SER A 239 26.16 -2.64 -1.74
C SER A 239 25.91 -4.16 -1.75
N SER A 240 26.83 -5.00 -1.27
CA SER A 240 26.69 -6.46 -1.36
C SER A 240 25.53 -7.03 -0.53
N ARG A 241 25.36 -6.58 0.72
CA ARG A 241 24.29 -7.07 1.62
C ARG A 241 22.89 -6.73 1.11
N HIS A 242 22.72 -5.57 0.48
CA HIS A 242 21.43 -5.17 -0.10
C HIS A 242 20.97 -6.13 -1.20
N HIS A 243 21.89 -6.59 -2.06
CA HIS A 243 21.54 -7.51 -3.15
C HIS A 243 21.11 -8.88 -2.63
N TYR A 244 21.82 -9.43 -1.62
CA TYR A 244 21.44 -10.70 -1.02
C TYR A 244 20.09 -10.64 -0.29
N LEU A 245 19.82 -9.56 0.44
CA LEU A 245 18.53 -9.39 1.14
C LEU A 245 17.37 -9.23 0.15
N LEU A 246 17.54 -8.43 -0.90
CA LEU A 246 16.53 -8.30 -1.97
C LEU A 246 16.27 -9.64 -2.66
N LEU A 247 17.32 -10.41 -2.94
CA LEU A 247 17.20 -11.75 -3.50
C LEU A 247 16.48 -12.70 -2.53
N GLY A 248 16.76 -12.62 -1.24
CA GLY A 248 16.07 -13.36 -0.18
C GLY A 248 14.56 -13.09 -0.14
N ILE A 249 14.15 -11.82 -0.26
CA ILE A 249 12.72 -11.44 -0.34
C ILE A 249 12.05 -12.07 -1.56
N ALA A 250 12.73 -12.06 -2.72
CA ALA A 250 12.21 -12.65 -3.94
C ALA A 250 12.04 -14.17 -3.80
N PHE A 251 13.04 -14.87 -3.25
CA PHE A 251 12.94 -16.32 -3.01
C PHE A 251 11.88 -16.68 -1.98
N ALA A 252 11.67 -15.85 -0.95
CA ALA A 252 10.62 -16.06 0.05
C ALA A 252 9.20 -16.00 -0.54
N GLN A 253 9.01 -15.41 -1.73
CA GLN A 253 7.69 -15.39 -2.39
C GLN A 253 7.23 -16.79 -2.82
N PHE A 254 8.17 -17.67 -3.20
CA PHE A 254 7.83 -19.02 -3.64
C PHE A 254 7.15 -19.88 -2.56
N PRO A 255 7.73 -20.09 -1.38
CA PRO A 255 7.07 -20.87 -0.33
C PRO A 255 5.79 -20.18 0.17
N LEU A 256 5.77 -18.84 0.25
CA LEU A 256 4.59 -18.10 0.70
C LEU A 256 3.38 -18.30 -0.25
N ILE A 257 3.55 -18.02 -1.55
CA ILE A 257 2.46 -18.13 -2.54
C ILE A 257 2.07 -19.60 -2.72
N SER A 258 3.04 -20.52 -2.70
CA SER A 258 2.74 -21.96 -2.79
C SER A 258 1.92 -22.44 -1.60
N TRP A 259 2.27 -22.00 -0.39
CA TRP A 259 1.52 -22.30 0.83
C TRP A 259 0.11 -21.70 0.80
N LEU A 260 -0.02 -20.40 0.52
CA LEU A 260 -1.31 -19.69 0.52
C LEU A 260 -2.24 -20.11 -0.63
N SER A 261 -1.70 -20.49 -1.78
CA SER A 261 -2.49 -21.01 -2.90
C SER A 261 -2.97 -22.45 -2.70
N ASN A 262 -2.40 -23.20 -1.75
CA ASN A 262 -2.87 -24.54 -1.43
C ASN A 262 -4.17 -24.45 -0.61
N THR A 263 -5.29 -24.79 -1.25
CA THR A 263 -6.63 -24.82 -0.64
C THR A 263 -6.91 -26.11 0.13
N THR A 264 -6.03 -27.12 0.02
CA THR A 264 -6.13 -28.35 0.80
C THR A 264 -5.92 -28.03 2.28
N GLY A 265 -6.77 -28.55 3.17
CA GLY A 265 -6.79 -28.23 4.61
C GLY A 265 -5.52 -28.60 5.41
N ASN A 266 -4.44 -29.02 4.76
CA ASN A 266 -3.16 -29.26 5.40
C ASN A 266 -2.41 -27.94 5.58
N TRP A 267 -2.02 -27.64 6.81
CA TRP A 267 -1.32 -26.40 7.16
C TRP A 267 0.14 -26.37 6.65
N PHE A 268 0.72 -27.55 6.43
CA PHE A 268 2.00 -27.74 5.77
C PHE A 268 1.82 -28.63 4.53
N PHE A 269 2.69 -28.41 3.53
CA PHE A 269 2.75 -29.03 2.19
C PHE A 269 1.92 -30.30 1.99
#